data_AF-A0A940ZE44-F1
#
_entry.id   AF-A0A940ZE44-F1
#
_cell.length_a   1.000
_cell.length_b   1.000
_cell.length_c   1.000
_cell.angle_alpha   90.00
_cell.angle_beta   90.00
_cell.angle_gamma   90.00
#
_symmetry.space_group_name_H-M   'P 1'
#
loop_
_entity.id
_entity.type
_entity.pdbx_description
1 polymer ?
#
loop_
_entity_poly.entity_id
_entity_poly.type
_entity_poly.pdbx_seq_one_letter_code
_entity_poly.pdbx_strand_id
1 'polypeptide(L)'
;MISRGNEPVFYDLRLLTDDDLFLFNEGSHFRLYEKMGAHEMERNGVPGTYFAVWAPDAKGVFVMGDFNGWDKTSHALRSRGQSGIWEGWVAGVRKGASYKYFIQSRYRGYRVDKADPFSFYNEIPPKTASIVWDHPYSWGDQEWMGNRAHHNGSSRPLAIYEVHLGSWMR
;
A
#
# COMPACT_ATOMS: atom_id res chain seq x y z
N MET A 1 -9.22 -37.25 -4.36
CA MET A 1 -8.20 -36.20 -4.19
C MET A 1 -8.60 -35.00 -5.03
N ILE A 2 -9.21 -33.99 -4.42
CA ILE A 2 -9.69 -32.79 -5.12
C ILE A 2 -8.50 -31.86 -5.30
N SER A 3 -8.17 -31.53 -6.55
CA SER A 3 -7.22 -30.48 -6.93
C SER A 3 -7.54 -29.20 -6.15
N ARG A 4 -6.68 -28.82 -5.21
CA ARG A 4 -6.73 -27.48 -4.61
C ARG A 4 -6.26 -26.51 -5.70
N GLY A 5 -7.19 -25.68 -6.16
CA GLY A 5 -6.98 -24.74 -7.25
C GLY A 5 -5.72 -23.89 -7.04
N ASN A 6 -4.95 -23.76 -8.10
CA ASN A 6 -3.77 -22.90 -8.21
C ASN A 6 -4.22 -21.44 -8.32
N GLU A 7 -5.03 -20.95 -7.37
CA GLU A 7 -5.49 -19.56 -7.36
C GLU A 7 -4.33 -18.65 -6.91
N PRO A 8 -3.87 -17.71 -7.76
CA PRO A 8 -2.74 -16.86 -7.43
C PRO A 8 -3.07 -15.76 -6.41
N VAL A 9 -4.36 -15.53 -6.14
CA VAL A 9 -4.84 -14.52 -5.20
C VAL A 9 -5.94 -15.10 -4.32
N PHE A 10 -5.85 -14.87 -3.02
CA PHE A 10 -6.84 -15.28 -2.03
C PHE A 10 -7.60 -14.05 -1.49
N TYR A 11 -8.88 -14.22 -1.14
CA TYR A 11 -9.78 -13.11 -0.78
C TYR A 11 -10.45 -13.28 0.59
N ASP A 12 -10.04 -14.29 1.35
CA ASP A 12 -10.52 -14.58 2.70
C ASP A 12 -9.78 -13.78 3.78
N LEU A 13 -8.53 -13.37 3.51
CA LEU A 13 -7.76 -12.49 4.38
C LEU A 13 -8.13 -11.02 4.13
N ARG A 14 -8.48 -10.29 5.20
CA ARG A 14 -8.93 -8.89 5.11
C ARG A 14 -8.34 -8.06 6.25
N LEU A 15 -7.73 -6.92 5.92
CA LEU A 15 -7.33 -5.90 6.91
C LEU A 15 -8.44 -4.89 7.17
N LEU A 16 -9.18 -4.54 6.13
CA LEU A 16 -10.33 -3.64 6.21
C LEU A 16 -11.47 -4.36 6.95
N THR A 17 -11.96 -3.78 8.03
CA THR A 17 -13.19 -4.17 8.71
C THR A 17 -14.38 -3.37 8.16
N ASP A 18 -15.59 -3.67 8.60
CA ASP A 18 -16.77 -2.90 8.17
C ASP A 18 -16.77 -1.49 8.79
N ASP A 19 -16.22 -1.33 9.99
CA ASP A 19 -15.97 -0.01 10.61
C ASP A 19 -14.94 0.79 9.81
N ASP A 20 -13.86 0.15 9.34
CA ASP A 20 -12.86 0.80 8.50
C ASP A 20 -13.50 1.31 7.19
N LEU A 21 -14.41 0.52 6.58
CA LEU A 21 -15.15 0.95 5.40
C LEU A 21 -16.10 2.10 5.68
N PHE A 22 -16.79 2.08 6.82
CA PHE A 22 -17.69 3.15 7.22
C PHE A 22 -16.92 4.47 7.36
N LEU A 23 -15.84 4.47 8.14
CA LEU A 23 -14.97 5.63 8.34
C LEU A 23 -14.32 6.09 7.02
N PHE A 24 -13.96 5.16 6.14
CA PHE A 24 -13.43 5.48 4.82
C PHE A 24 -14.46 6.25 3.99
N ASN A 25 -15.69 5.78 3.93
CA ASN A 25 -16.76 6.41 3.15
C ASN A 25 -17.17 7.79 3.69
N GLU A 26 -17.07 8.01 4.99
CA GLU A 26 -17.30 9.32 5.62
C GLU A 26 -16.10 10.27 5.48
N GLY A 27 -14.92 9.74 5.13
CA GLY A 27 -13.67 10.51 5.08
C GLY A 27 -13.04 10.79 6.45
N SER A 28 -13.43 10.03 7.48
CA SER A 28 -13.00 10.18 8.88
C SER A 28 -11.94 9.14 9.30
N HIS A 29 -11.46 8.30 8.36
CA HIS A 29 -10.45 7.27 8.64
C HIS A 29 -8.99 7.82 8.63
N PHE A 30 -8.52 8.33 9.76
CA PHE A 30 -7.18 8.95 9.86
C PHE A 30 -5.97 7.99 9.75
N ARG A 31 -6.18 6.67 9.87
CA ARG A 31 -5.11 5.65 9.82
C ARG A 31 -5.25 4.70 8.63
N LEU A 32 -5.78 5.19 7.52
CA LEU A 32 -6.14 4.33 6.38
C LEU A 32 -4.91 3.65 5.75
N TYR A 33 -3.73 4.25 5.91
CA TYR A 33 -2.45 3.69 5.48
C TYR A 33 -2.11 2.34 6.15
N GLU A 34 -2.76 1.97 7.26
CA GLU A 34 -2.57 0.65 7.91
C GLU A 34 -3.38 -0.47 7.25
N LYS A 35 -4.26 -0.09 6.32
CA LYS A 35 -5.24 -0.97 5.68
C LYS A 35 -5.04 -1.00 4.16
N MET A 36 -4.77 0.18 3.57
CA MET A 36 -4.57 0.36 2.14
C MET A 36 -3.10 0.19 1.75
N GLY A 37 -2.86 -0.12 0.49
CA GLY A 37 -1.55 -0.39 -0.07
C GLY A 37 -1.12 -1.84 0.11
N ALA A 38 0.18 -2.07 0.33
CA ALA A 38 0.77 -3.40 0.48
C ALA A 38 1.22 -3.67 1.91
N HIS A 39 0.71 -4.75 2.51
CA HIS A 39 1.01 -5.16 3.88
C HIS A 39 1.42 -6.63 3.92
N GLU A 40 2.60 -6.93 4.46
CA GLU A 40 2.98 -8.32 4.71
C GLU A 40 2.04 -8.95 5.74
N MET A 41 1.50 -10.11 5.40
CA MET A 41 0.60 -10.87 6.25
C MET A 41 0.80 -12.37 6.05
N GLU A 42 0.52 -13.14 7.10
CA GLU A 42 0.54 -14.59 7.06
C GLU A 42 -0.87 -15.16 6.91
N ARG A 43 -1.01 -16.18 6.04
CA ARG A 43 -2.23 -16.95 5.88
C ARG A 43 -1.91 -18.44 6.04
N ASN A 44 -2.43 -19.07 7.08
CA ASN A 44 -2.24 -20.50 7.37
C ASN A 44 -0.75 -20.93 7.39
N GLY A 45 0.13 -20.16 8.03
CA GLY A 45 1.57 -20.46 8.06
C GLY A 45 2.33 -20.04 6.80
N VAL A 46 1.65 -19.51 5.77
CA VAL A 46 2.28 -19.07 4.52
C VAL A 46 2.41 -17.56 4.53
N PRO A 47 3.64 -17.01 4.44
CA PRO A 47 3.84 -15.58 4.33
C PRO A 47 3.44 -15.08 2.94
N GLY A 48 2.93 -13.86 2.88
CA GLY A 48 2.55 -13.19 1.64
C GLY A 48 2.24 -11.73 1.88
N THR A 49 1.64 -11.08 0.89
CA THR A 49 1.29 -9.67 0.96
C THR A 49 -0.18 -9.47 0.62
N TYR A 50 -0.89 -8.75 1.48
CA TYR A 50 -2.22 -8.23 1.22
C TYR A 50 -2.10 -6.90 0.48
N PHE A 51 -2.87 -6.75 -0.59
CA PHE A 51 -2.94 -5.55 -1.41
C PHE A 51 -4.35 -4.96 -1.32
N ALA A 52 -4.45 -3.64 -1.17
CA ALA A 52 -5.72 -2.92 -1.26
C ALA A 52 -5.57 -1.55 -1.92
N VAL A 53 -6.42 -1.25 -2.90
CA VAL A 53 -6.41 0.04 -3.63
C VAL A 53 -7.82 0.53 -3.91
N TRP A 54 -8.04 1.83 -3.79
CA TRP A 54 -9.31 2.45 -4.11
C TRP A 54 -9.36 2.84 -5.59
N ALA A 55 -10.26 2.21 -6.34
CA ALA A 55 -10.48 2.44 -7.76
C ALA A 55 -11.97 2.22 -8.10
N PRO A 56 -12.86 3.13 -7.68
CA PRO A 56 -14.31 2.92 -7.70
C PRO A 56 -14.89 2.73 -9.10
N ASP A 57 -14.30 3.37 -10.10
CA ASP A 57 -14.71 3.28 -11.51
C ASP A 57 -13.94 2.22 -12.31
N ALA A 58 -13.12 1.40 -11.65
CA ALA A 58 -12.51 0.26 -12.32
C ALA A 58 -13.58 -0.79 -12.67
N LYS A 59 -13.35 -1.46 -13.80
CA LYS A 59 -13.97 -2.72 -14.19
C LYS A 59 -13.16 -3.92 -13.67
N GLY A 60 -11.85 -3.76 -13.54
CA GLY A 60 -10.94 -4.76 -13.01
C GLY A 60 -9.65 -4.13 -12.54
N VAL A 61 -9.11 -4.67 -11.46
CA VAL A 61 -7.80 -4.28 -10.92
C VAL A 61 -6.99 -5.55 -10.73
N PHE A 62 -5.73 -5.51 -11.15
CA PHE A 62 -4.78 -6.60 -11.02
C PHE A 62 -3.52 -6.06 -10.35
N VAL A 63 -2.89 -6.87 -9.49
CA VAL A 63 -1.55 -6.57 -9.00
C VAL A 63 -0.54 -7.25 -9.91
N MET A 64 0.47 -6.53 -10.36
CA MET A 64 1.53 -7.05 -11.22
C MET A 64 2.89 -6.68 -10.64
N GLY A 65 3.87 -7.56 -10.78
CA GLY A 65 5.19 -7.35 -10.19
C GLY A 65 6.22 -8.37 -10.62
N ASP A 66 7.40 -8.31 -10.03
CA ASP A 66 8.47 -9.29 -10.27
C ASP A 66 8.02 -10.75 -10.04
N PHE A 67 7.23 -10.98 -8.99
CA PHE A 67 6.70 -12.28 -8.57
C PHE A 67 5.79 -12.97 -9.60
N ASN A 68 5.26 -12.24 -10.57
CA ASN A 68 4.44 -12.78 -11.65
C ASN A 68 4.95 -12.41 -13.05
N GLY A 69 6.21 -11.96 -13.16
CA GLY A 69 6.80 -11.54 -14.43
C GLY A 69 6.09 -10.35 -15.08
N TRP A 70 5.47 -9.48 -14.27
CA TRP A 70 4.67 -8.33 -14.70
C TRP A 70 3.42 -8.69 -15.52
N ASP A 71 2.86 -9.89 -15.30
CA ASP A 71 1.61 -10.31 -15.92
C ASP A 71 0.41 -9.51 -15.40
N LYS A 72 -0.33 -8.92 -16.33
CA LYS A 72 -1.47 -8.04 -16.11
C LYS A 72 -2.80 -8.78 -15.90
N THR A 73 -2.79 -10.11 -15.92
CA THR A 73 -4.02 -10.93 -15.97
C THR A 73 -4.09 -12.00 -14.90
N SER A 74 -2.96 -12.48 -14.38
CA SER A 74 -2.94 -13.59 -13.42
C SER A 74 -3.45 -13.21 -12.03
N HIS A 75 -3.13 -12.03 -11.51
CA HIS A 75 -3.39 -11.68 -10.11
C HIS A 75 -4.50 -10.62 -9.96
N ALA A 76 -5.73 -11.02 -10.29
CA ALA A 76 -6.91 -10.16 -10.15
C ALA A 76 -7.20 -9.86 -8.66
N LEU A 77 -7.54 -8.61 -8.35
CA LEU A 77 -8.09 -8.22 -7.05
C LEU A 77 -9.61 -8.25 -7.10
N ARG A 78 -10.25 -8.33 -5.94
CA ARG A 78 -11.71 -8.36 -5.83
C ARG A 78 -12.25 -7.07 -5.24
N SER A 79 -13.27 -6.51 -5.89
CA SER A 79 -13.99 -5.35 -5.37
C SER A 79 -14.74 -5.69 -4.08
N ARG A 80 -14.63 -4.82 -3.09
CA ARG A 80 -15.30 -4.93 -1.80
C ARG A 80 -16.66 -4.23 -1.82
N GLY A 81 -17.70 -4.98 -2.20
CA GLY A 81 -19.06 -4.45 -2.30
C GLY A 81 -19.11 -3.21 -3.20
N GLN A 82 -19.71 -2.13 -2.69
CA GLN A 82 -19.84 -0.84 -3.38
C GLN A 82 -18.80 0.21 -2.94
N SER A 83 -17.82 -0.14 -2.10
CA SER A 83 -16.81 0.81 -1.59
C SER A 83 -15.87 1.35 -2.67
N GLY A 84 -15.72 0.61 -3.77
CA GLY A 84 -14.72 0.88 -4.80
C GLY A 84 -13.30 0.46 -4.43
N ILE A 85 -13.11 -0.17 -3.26
CA ILE A 85 -11.83 -0.76 -2.86
C ILE A 85 -11.68 -2.13 -3.50
N TRP A 86 -10.49 -2.41 -4.02
CA TRP A 86 -10.09 -3.67 -4.60
C TRP A 86 -9.01 -4.30 -3.72
N GLU A 87 -9.24 -5.53 -3.26
CA GLU A 87 -8.36 -6.21 -2.31
C GLU A 87 -8.06 -7.66 -2.69
N GLY A 88 -6.94 -8.17 -2.18
CA GLY A 88 -6.53 -9.56 -2.34
C GLY A 88 -5.16 -9.84 -1.71
N TRP A 89 -4.94 -11.08 -1.28
CA TRP A 89 -3.69 -11.54 -0.71
C TRP A 89 -2.96 -12.48 -1.67
N VAL A 90 -1.65 -12.28 -1.82
CA VAL A 90 -0.78 -13.05 -2.73
C VAL A 90 0.30 -13.76 -1.92
N ALA A 91 0.38 -15.08 -2.10
CA ALA A 91 1.36 -15.91 -1.41
C ALA A 91 2.80 -15.63 -1.88
N GLY A 92 3.76 -15.69 -0.97
CA GLY A 92 5.19 -15.62 -1.29
C GLY A 92 5.72 -14.23 -1.64
N VAL A 93 4.86 -13.21 -1.78
CA VAL A 93 5.29 -11.83 -1.96
C VAL A 93 5.73 -11.24 -0.62
N ARG A 94 6.96 -10.71 -0.57
CA ARG A 94 7.62 -10.22 0.65
C ARG A 94 8.22 -8.83 0.42
N LYS A 95 8.72 -8.19 1.48
CA LYS A 95 9.51 -6.96 1.42
C LYS A 95 10.55 -7.01 0.32
N GLY A 96 10.64 -5.90 -0.43
CA GLY A 96 11.54 -5.73 -1.56
C GLY A 96 10.92 -6.08 -2.91
N ALA A 97 9.79 -6.79 -2.95
CA ALA A 97 9.10 -7.09 -4.20
C ALA A 97 8.56 -5.82 -4.86
N SER A 98 8.86 -5.64 -6.14
CA SER A 98 8.39 -4.50 -6.93
C SER A 98 7.03 -4.80 -7.56
N TYR A 99 6.09 -3.86 -7.48
CA TYR A 99 4.73 -4.04 -7.97
C TYR A 99 4.08 -2.75 -8.47
N LYS A 100 2.99 -2.92 -9.23
CA LYS A 100 2.05 -1.90 -9.69
C LYS A 100 0.64 -2.46 -9.71
N TYR A 101 -0.35 -1.58 -9.77
CA TYR A 101 -1.71 -1.94 -10.13
C TYR A 101 -1.96 -1.73 -11.62
N PHE A 102 -2.42 -2.78 -12.29
CA PHE A 102 -3.01 -2.65 -13.62
C PHE A 102 -4.51 -2.44 -13.47
N ILE A 103 -4.98 -1.26 -13.90
CA ILE A 103 -6.37 -0.84 -13.75
C ILE A 103 -7.03 -0.82 -15.13
N GLN A 104 -8.14 -1.53 -15.25
CA GLN A 104 -9.04 -1.46 -16.38
C GLN A 104 -10.26 -0.63 -15.97
N SER A 105 -10.49 0.50 -16.64
CA SER A 105 -11.66 1.34 -16.39
C SER A 105 -12.93 0.74 -17.01
N ARG A 106 -14.08 1.01 -16.40
CA ARG A 106 -15.38 0.75 -17.04
C ARG A 106 -15.68 1.69 -18.20
N TYR A 107 -14.97 2.82 -18.32
CA TYR A 107 -15.20 3.82 -19.36
C TYR A 107 -14.20 3.67 -20.50
N ARG A 108 -14.73 3.64 -21.73
CA ARG A 108 -13.97 3.80 -23.00
C ARG A 108 -12.77 2.85 -23.18
N GLY A 109 -12.77 1.71 -22.49
CA GLY A 109 -11.70 0.72 -22.57
C GLY A 109 -10.34 1.20 -22.06
N TYR A 110 -10.30 2.27 -21.25
CA TYR A 110 -9.06 2.82 -20.71
C TYR A 110 -8.36 1.81 -19.79
N ARG A 111 -7.04 1.65 -19.97
CA ARG A 111 -6.20 0.74 -19.20
C ARG A 111 -4.88 1.42 -18.85
N VAL A 112 -4.40 1.25 -17.62
CA VAL A 112 -3.20 1.94 -17.15
C VAL A 112 -2.48 1.16 -16.06
N ASP A 113 -1.16 1.32 -16.02
CA ASP A 113 -0.31 0.81 -14.94
C ASP A 113 -0.08 1.96 -13.96
N LYS A 114 -0.37 1.74 -12.67
CA LYS A 114 -0.26 2.76 -11.62
C LYS A 114 0.64 2.26 -10.49
N ALA A 115 1.50 3.14 -10.01
CA ALA A 115 2.10 3.00 -8.68
C ALA A 115 0.98 3.00 -7.63
N ASP A 116 1.24 2.38 -6.49
CA ASP A 116 0.31 2.38 -5.37
C ASP A 116 0.23 3.77 -4.73
N PRO A 117 -0.96 4.40 -4.63
CA PRO A 117 -1.13 5.66 -3.89
C PRO A 117 -0.71 5.58 -2.41
N PHE A 118 -0.73 4.40 -1.81
CA PHE A 118 -0.35 4.12 -0.42
C PHE A 118 1.03 3.47 -0.28
N SER A 119 1.86 3.52 -1.34
CA SER A 119 3.20 2.93 -1.30
C SER A 119 4.08 3.53 -0.19
N PHE A 120 4.69 2.68 0.64
CA PHE A 120 5.69 3.11 1.62
C PHE A 120 7.08 3.30 1.02
N TYR A 121 7.39 2.58 -0.07
CA TYR A 121 8.67 2.66 -0.74
C TYR A 121 8.47 2.51 -2.26
N ASN A 122 9.36 3.13 -3.04
CA ASN A 122 9.26 3.17 -4.50
C ASN A 122 10.64 2.99 -5.13
N GLU A 123 10.66 2.51 -6.37
CA GLU A 123 11.89 2.48 -7.15
C GLU A 123 12.47 3.89 -7.36
N ILE A 124 13.79 3.94 -7.55
CA ILE A 124 14.50 5.20 -7.85
C ILE A 124 14.11 5.67 -9.27
N PRO A 125 13.76 6.96 -9.46
CA PRO A 125 13.49 7.53 -10.78
C PRO A 125 14.61 7.23 -11.79
N PRO A 126 14.28 7.00 -13.08
CA PRO A 126 12.97 7.22 -13.72
C PRO A 126 11.98 6.05 -13.60
N LYS A 127 12.34 5.01 -12.84
CA LYS A 127 11.43 3.89 -12.59
C LYS A 127 10.27 4.31 -11.69
N THR A 128 9.18 3.55 -11.72
CA THR A 128 7.89 3.98 -11.16
C THR A 128 7.14 2.86 -10.43
N ALA A 129 7.73 1.70 -10.19
CA ALA A 129 7.07 0.68 -9.39
C ALA A 129 7.12 1.06 -7.91
N SER A 130 6.07 0.65 -7.21
CA SER A 130 6.04 0.63 -5.75
C SER A 130 6.74 -0.63 -5.27
N ILE A 131 7.27 -0.60 -4.05
CA ILE A 131 8.00 -1.73 -3.45
C ILE A 131 7.28 -2.10 -2.15
N VAL A 132 7.01 -3.40 -1.98
CA VAL A 132 6.47 -3.93 -0.72
C VAL A 132 7.49 -3.64 0.38
N TRP A 133 7.08 -2.96 1.44
CA TRP A 133 7.99 -2.48 2.45
C TRP A 133 7.33 -2.42 3.82
N ASP A 134 8.14 -2.58 4.87
CA ASP A 134 7.76 -2.39 6.26
C ASP A 134 8.73 -1.40 6.94
N HIS A 135 8.38 -0.95 8.15
CA HIS A 135 9.17 0.05 8.90
C HIS A 135 9.79 -0.56 10.17
N PRO A 136 10.84 -1.39 10.08
CA PRO A 136 11.40 -2.09 11.25
C PRO A 136 12.35 -1.21 12.08
N TYR A 137 12.21 0.11 12.06
CA TYR A 137 13.14 1.01 12.75
C TYR A 137 12.77 1.19 14.24
N SER A 138 13.70 0.84 15.13
CA SER A 138 13.59 1.13 16.56
C SER A 138 14.07 2.54 16.86
N TRP A 139 13.14 3.41 17.23
CA TRP A 139 13.43 4.80 17.60
C TRP A 139 14.14 4.91 18.95
N GLY A 140 15.05 5.88 19.06
CA GLY A 140 15.82 6.19 20.27
C GLY A 140 15.66 7.63 20.76
N ASP A 141 14.57 8.30 20.37
CA ASP A 141 14.31 9.73 20.60
C ASP A 141 13.20 9.97 21.65
N GLN A 142 12.98 9.02 22.56
CA GLN A 142 11.89 9.06 23.54
C GLN A 142 11.93 10.31 24.43
N GLU A 143 13.12 10.71 24.88
CA GLU A 143 13.31 11.92 25.70
C GLU A 143 12.90 13.18 24.93
N TRP A 144 13.30 13.29 23.66
CA TRP A 144 12.91 14.40 22.81
C TRP A 144 11.41 14.43 22.58
N MET A 145 10.80 13.29 22.21
CA MET A 145 9.37 13.19 21.95
C MET A 145 8.51 13.54 23.18
N GLY A 146 8.96 13.18 24.38
CA GLY A 146 8.31 13.54 25.64
C GLY A 146 8.33 15.05 25.93
N ASN A 147 9.38 15.76 25.50
CA ASN A 147 9.55 17.20 25.74
C ASN A 147 9.20 18.09 24.53
N ARG A 148 8.89 17.51 23.37
CA ARG A 148 8.70 18.22 22.10
C ARG A 148 7.68 19.35 22.18
N ALA A 149 6.54 19.13 22.83
CA ALA A 149 5.49 20.14 22.97
C ALA A 149 5.97 21.37 23.75
N HIS A 150 6.85 21.18 24.74
CA HIS A 150 7.44 22.27 25.52
C HIS A 150 8.47 23.07 24.71
N HIS A 151 9.31 22.37 23.93
CA HIS A 151 10.35 22.99 23.08
C HIS A 151 9.77 23.71 21.86
N ASN A 152 8.64 23.23 21.31
CA ASN A 152 7.99 23.79 20.13
C ASN A 152 6.85 24.77 20.47
N GLY A 153 6.79 25.26 21.71
CA GLY A 153 5.81 26.27 22.11
C GLY A 153 6.00 27.59 21.33
N SER A 154 4.93 28.34 21.12
CA SER A 154 4.93 29.59 20.35
C SER A 154 5.88 30.67 20.90
N SER A 155 6.24 30.61 22.18
CA SER A 155 7.15 31.53 22.85
C SER A 155 8.61 31.05 22.91
N ARG A 156 8.95 29.97 22.20
CA ARG A 156 10.30 29.38 22.20
C ARG A 156 11.14 29.92 21.03
N PRO A 157 12.46 30.02 21.19
CA PRO A 157 13.33 30.41 20.09
C PRO A 157 13.28 29.34 18.98
N LEU A 158 13.11 29.80 17.74
CA LEU A 158 13.07 28.95 16.55
C LEU A 158 13.91 29.59 15.44
N ALA A 159 15.00 28.93 15.08
CA ALA A 159 15.83 29.29 13.93
C ALA A 159 15.87 28.08 12.98
N ILE A 160 15.24 28.22 11.81
CA ILE A 160 15.12 27.15 10.83
C ILE A 160 16.20 27.31 9.77
N TYR A 161 16.98 26.25 9.54
CA TYR A 161 17.87 26.15 8.39
C TYR A 161 17.16 25.31 7.31
N GLU A 162 16.71 25.96 6.24
CA GLU A 162 16.04 25.30 5.12
C GLU A 162 17.06 24.59 4.22
N VAL A 163 16.79 23.32 3.88
CA VAL A 163 17.72 22.47 3.11
C VAL A 163 16.98 21.71 2.00
N HIS A 164 17.51 21.79 0.77
CA HIS A 164 17.18 20.85 -0.29
C HIS A 164 18.15 19.66 -0.26
N LEU A 165 17.68 18.50 0.22
CA LEU A 165 18.52 17.31 0.47
C LEU A 165 19.31 16.85 -0.77
N GLY A 166 18.75 16.98 -1.98
CA GLY A 166 19.39 16.53 -3.23
C GLY A 166 20.47 17.47 -3.79
N SER A 167 20.70 18.63 -3.18
CA SER A 167 21.68 19.62 -3.68
C SER A 167 22.49 20.33 -2.61
N TRP A 168 22.35 19.94 -1.34
CA TRP A 168 23.05 20.61 -0.24
C TRP A 168 24.56 20.36 -0.28
N MET A 169 24.96 19.11 -0.52
CA MET A 169 26.36 18.71 -0.71
C MET A 169 26.39 17.54 -1.69
N ARG A 170 27.28 17.60 -2.69
CA ARG A 170 27.50 16.56 -3.71
C ARG A 170 28.91 16.00 -3.62
#